data_AF-A0AAV4MTM6-F1
#
_entry.id   AF-A0AAV4MTM6-F1
#
_cell.length_a   1.000
_cell.length_b   1.000
_cell.length_c   1.000
_cell.angle_alpha   90.00
_cell.angle_beta   90.00
_cell.angle_gamma   90.00
#
_symmetry.space_group_name_H-M   'P 1'
#
loop_
_entity.id
_entity.type
_entity.pdbx_description
1 polymer ?
#
loop_
_entity_poly.entity_id
_entity_poly.type
_entity_poly.pdbx_seq_one_letter_code
_entity_poly.pdbx_strand_id
1 'polypeptide(L)'
;MASHALITLGAIVLAIVFFAIPLILKYHVYKPQKKIVVAGMFLKSTEACHPPVDENEVVRTLSTHHMVLPNKAQEYWGFHLLRGSTVNITSCARLIKADVTVVKGISGLKQCLREHRKEIRNEESSGEDSLSESESDEDTSSISSSQGVVTNKTDILYVCTNSILHEELPTSYTCKHPFTKVARRHTLSQYVNETDYYYYIFSSNTYLEILPNEFSIKFSIDRTHYDYSTSSGNCSKDNHCQLRMVMGSQPKVVVQMDGVNGTLRTEKVHVACKPREWIFMIFYGLFLVIIFLCAFQ
;
A
#
# COMPACT_ATOMS: atom_id res chain seq x y z
N MET A 1 28.80 3.61 -56.47
CA MET A 1 29.10 2.78 -55.27
C MET A 1 28.64 3.41 -53.96
N ALA A 2 28.90 4.70 -53.70
CA ALA A 2 28.46 5.37 -52.46
C ALA A 2 26.92 5.41 -52.26
N SER A 3 26.14 5.55 -53.34
CA SER A 3 24.66 5.60 -53.27
C SER A 3 24.03 4.29 -52.77
N HIS A 4 24.50 3.13 -53.26
CA HIS A 4 23.99 1.82 -52.82
C HIS A 4 24.32 1.51 -51.36
N ALA A 5 25.49 1.95 -50.88
CA ALA A 5 25.88 1.79 -49.48
C ALA A 5 25.02 2.64 -48.52
N LEU A 6 24.56 3.82 -48.97
CA LEU A 6 23.70 4.68 -48.17
C LEU A 6 22.27 4.14 -48.08
N ILE A 7 21.76 3.57 -49.18
CA ILE A 7 20.43 2.94 -49.25
C ILE A 7 20.36 1.70 -48.37
N THR A 8 21.39 0.84 -48.40
CA THR A 8 21.43 -0.36 -47.54
C THR A 8 21.53 0.00 -46.06
N LEU A 9 22.34 1.01 -45.71
CA LEU A 9 22.42 1.49 -44.33
C LEU A 9 21.09 2.07 -43.84
N GLY A 10 20.40 2.85 -44.69
CA GLY A 10 19.07 3.38 -44.41
C GLY A 10 18.02 2.28 -44.20
N ALA A 11 18.02 1.24 -45.03
CA ALA A 11 17.11 0.11 -44.89
C ALA A 11 17.36 -0.69 -43.60
N ILE A 12 18.61 -0.88 -43.20
CA ILE A 12 18.98 -1.55 -41.94
C ILE A 12 18.50 -0.74 -40.74
N VAL A 13 18.75 0.57 -40.72
CA VAL A 13 18.29 1.45 -39.64
C VAL A 13 16.76 1.45 -39.55
N LEU A 14 16.08 1.51 -40.70
CA LEU A 14 14.62 1.47 -40.75
C LEU A 14 14.08 0.13 -40.22
N ALA A 15 14.67 -1.00 -40.63
CA ALA A 15 14.30 -2.31 -40.11
C ALA A 15 14.48 -2.40 -38.59
N ILE A 16 15.60 -1.90 -38.06
CA ILE A 16 15.84 -1.84 -36.62
C ILE A 16 14.75 -1.04 -35.92
N VAL A 17 14.34 0.11 -36.46
CA VAL A 17 13.26 0.93 -35.90
C VAL A 17 11.92 0.18 -35.90
N PHE A 18 11.54 -0.46 -37.01
CA PHE A 18 10.28 -1.20 -37.13
C PHE A 18 10.21 -2.46 -36.27
N PHE A 19 11.34 -3.09 -35.95
CA PHE A 19 11.37 -4.26 -35.06
C PHE A 19 11.57 -3.88 -33.59
N ALA A 20 12.44 -2.90 -33.29
CA ALA A 20 12.77 -2.51 -31.93
C ALA A 20 11.62 -1.75 -31.24
N ILE A 21 10.93 -0.83 -31.93
CA ILE A 21 9.85 -0.04 -31.31
C ILE A 21 8.70 -0.92 -30.80
N PRO A 22 8.16 -1.87 -31.58
CA PRO A 22 7.11 -2.76 -31.09
C PRO A 22 7.58 -3.67 -29.94
N LEU A 23 8.83 -4.15 -29.98
CA LEU A 23 9.43 -4.92 -28.91
C LEU A 23 9.54 -4.10 -27.62
N ILE A 24 10.05 -2.88 -27.69
CA ILE A 24 10.15 -1.97 -26.55
C ILE A 24 8.77 -1.68 -25.97
N LEU A 25 7.78 -1.38 -26.81
CA LEU A 25 6.39 -1.20 -26.39
C LEU A 25 5.88 -2.44 -25.63
N LYS A 26 6.06 -3.64 -26.20
CA LYS A 26 5.62 -4.90 -25.59
C LYS A 26 6.25 -5.15 -24.22
N TYR A 27 7.56 -4.95 -24.09
CA TYR A 27 8.30 -5.33 -22.88
C TYR A 27 8.32 -4.25 -21.78
N HIS A 28 8.37 -2.96 -22.14
CA HIS A 28 8.40 -1.87 -21.15
C HIS A 28 7.02 -1.32 -20.79
N VAL A 29 6.06 -1.32 -21.72
CA VAL A 29 4.75 -0.68 -21.49
C VAL A 29 3.66 -1.69 -21.08
N TYR A 30 3.68 -2.90 -21.64
CA TYR A 30 2.63 -3.91 -21.41
C TYR A 30 3.02 -5.00 -20.39
N LYS A 31 4.04 -4.76 -19.55
CA LYS A 31 4.45 -5.73 -18.54
C LYS A 31 3.30 -5.96 -17.53
N PRO A 32 2.81 -7.19 -17.36
CA PRO A 32 1.72 -7.46 -16.43
C PRO A 32 2.16 -7.15 -15.00
N GLN A 33 1.35 -6.42 -14.25
CA GLN A 33 1.63 -6.04 -12.88
C GLN A 33 0.75 -6.89 -11.95
N LYS A 34 1.37 -7.66 -11.07
CA LYS A 34 0.65 -8.32 -9.98
C LYS A 34 0.69 -7.39 -8.78
N LYS A 35 -0.45 -6.80 -8.41
CA LYS A 35 -0.54 -6.00 -7.19
C LYS A 35 -1.55 -6.65 -6.24
N ILE A 36 -1.16 -6.82 -4.99
CA ILE A 36 -2.08 -7.25 -3.95
C ILE A 36 -2.96 -6.03 -3.64
N VAL A 37 -4.28 -6.21 -3.65
CA VAL A 37 -5.24 -5.13 -3.46
C VAL A 37 -6.20 -5.56 -2.37
N VAL A 38 -5.97 -5.07 -1.16
CA VAL A 38 -6.95 -5.25 -0.08
C VAL A 38 -8.25 -4.56 -0.49
N ALA A 39 -9.42 -5.08 -0.14
CA ALA A 39 -10.69 -4.44 -0.45
C ALA A 39 -10.69 -2.96 0.02
N GLY A 40 -10.88 -2.05 -0.92
CA GLY A 40 -10.73 -0.61 -0.74
C GLY A 40 -9.28 -0.08 -0.71
N MET A 41 -8.31 -0.83 -1.23
CA MET A 41 -6.96 -0.37 -1.54
C MET A 41 -6.93 0.14 -2.98
N PHE A 42 -6.40 1.35 -3.16
CA PHE A 42 -6.31 1.98 -4.46
C PHE A 42 -5.00 1.59 -5.15
N LEU A 43 -5.09 1.08 -6.37
CA LEU A 43 -3.92 0.88 -7.21
C LEU A 43 -3.46 2.21 -7.79
N LYS A 44 -2.49 2.87 -7.14
CA LYS A 44 -1.84 4.05 -7.71
C LYS A 44 -1.14 3.65 -9.02
N SER A 45 -1.57 4.29 -10.11
CA SER A 45 -0.80 4.41 -11.35
C SER A 45 -0.56 5.90 -11.58
N THR A 46 0.67 6.32 -11.31
CA THR A 46 1.31 7.60 -11.66
C THR A 46 0.56 8.91 -11.30
N GLU A 47 1.19 9.69 -10.41
CA GLU A 47 0.92 11.12 -10.15
C GLU A 47 0.78 11.87 -11.48
N ALA A 48 -0.32 12.59 -11.77
CA ALA A 48 -0.33 14.03 -11.53
C ALA A 48 -1.73 14.73 -11.41
N CYS A 49 -2.84 14.02 -11.16
CA CYS A 49 -4.19 14.60 -10.98
C CYS A 49 -5.04 13.60 -10.19
N HIS A 50 -5.47 13.92 -8.97
CA HIS A 50 -6.45 13.09 -8.25
C HIS A 50 -7.85 13.47 -8.74
N PRO A 51 -8.76 12.51 -9.00
CA PRO A 51 -10.15 12.83 -9.32
C PRO A 51 -10.80 13.59 -8.14
N PRO A 52 -11.85 14.41 -8.40
CA PRO A 52 -12.62 15.03 -7.33
C PRO A 52 -13.18 13.95 -6.38
N VAL A 53 -13.14 14.21 -5.09
CA VAL A 53 -13.67 13.32 -4.05
C VAL A 53 -15.13 13.71 -3.81
N ASP A 54 -16.03 12.73 -3.87
CA ASP A 54 -17.41 12.88 -3.41
C ASP A 54 -17.45 12.66 -1.89
N GLU A 55 -17.67 13.73 -1.16
CA GLU A 55 -17.77 13.73 0.30
C GLU A 55 -19.19 13.40 0.80
N ASN A 56 -20.20 13.34 -0.10
CA ASN A 56 -21.60 13.15 0.29
C ASN A 56 -21.99 11.67 0.44
N GLU A 57 -21.36 10.77 -0.31
CA GLU A 57 -21.57 9.33 -0.22
C GLU A 57 -20.44 8.70 0.58
N VAL A 58 -20.78 8.11 1.73
CA VAL A 58 -19.82 7.52 2.66
C VAL A 58 -20.14 6.05 2.89
N VAL A 59 -19.22 5.16 2.57
CA VAL A 59 -19.37 3.72 2.81
C VAL A 59 -18.66 3.33 4.10
N ARG A 60 -19.44 2.82 5.05
CA ARG A 60 -18.94 2.32 6.33
C ARG A 60 -18.39 0.91 6.18
N THR A 61 -17.12 0.73 6.53
CA THR A 61 -16.42 -0.54 6.56
C THR A 61 -16.01 -0.89 7.98
N LEU A 62 -16.21 -2.14 8.38
CA LEU A 62 -15.87 -2.65 9.71
C LEU A 62 -14.83 -3.77 9.58
N SER A 63 -13.81 -3.70 10.42
CA SER A 63 -12.83 -4.78 10.55
C SER A 63 -12.47 -4.99 12.01
N THR A 64 -12.52 -6.23 12.47
CA THR A 64 -12.13 -6.60 13.84
C THR A 64 -10.92 -7.52 13.78
N HIS A 65 -9.89 -7.18 14.53
CA HIS A 65 -8.64 -7.92 14.61
C HIS A 65 -8.33 -8.26 16.06
N HIS A 66 -7.78 -9.46 16.25
CA HIS A 66 -7.21 -9.91 17.50
C HIS A 66 -5.74 -10.20 17.23
N MET A 67 -4.86 -9.60 18.01
CA MET A 67 -3.41 -9.79 17.90
C MET A 67 -2.81 -10.01 19.28
N VAL A 68 -1.68 -10.70 19.31
CA VAL A 68 -0.91 -10.97 20.52
C VAL A 68 0.50 -10.46 20.25
N LEU A 69 0.88 -9.37 20.91
CA LEU A 69 2.19 -8.74 20.75
C LEU A 69 3.09 -9.09 21.94
N PRO A 70 4.32 -9.57 21.71
CA PRO A 70 5.31 -9.72 22.77
C PRO A 70 5.73 -8.36 23.35
N ASN A 71 6.59 -8.38 24.36
CA ASN A 71 7.16 -7.15 24.88
C ASN A 71 8.04 -6.44 23.85
N LYS A 72 8.02 -5.10 23.84
CA LYS A 72 8.74 -4.20 22.91
C LYS A 72 8.44 -4.47 21.44
N ALA A 73 7.27 -5.03 21.14
CA ALA A 73 6.84 -5.35 19.79
C ALA A 73 5.79 -4.37 19.28
N GLN A 74 5.77 -4.20 17.97
CA GLN A 74 4.83 -3.35 17.26
C GLN A 74 4.23 -4.08 16.07
N GLU A 75 2.95 -3.80 15.79
CA GLU A 75 2.27 -4.22 14.57
C GLU A 75 1.55 -3.02 13.96
N TYR A 76 1.58 -2.89 12.63
CA TYR A 76 0.99 -1.75 11.95
C TYR A 76 -0.01 -2.17 10.86
N TRP A 77 -1.06 -1.35 10.72
CA TRP A 77 -2.10 -1.52 9.70
C TRP A 77 -2.14 -0.28 8.83
N GLY A 78 -2.03 -0.46 7.52
CA GLY A 78 -2.03 0.63 6.54
C GLY A 78 -3.34 0.71 5.76
N PHE A 79 -3.92 1.89 5.67
CA PHE A 79 -5.10 2.16 4.85
C PHE A 79 -4.86 3.38 3.97
N HIS A 80 -5.16 3.26 2.67
CA HIS A 80 -5.24 4.44 1.80
C HIS A 80 -6.60 5.10 2.01
N LEU A 81 -6.60 6.34 2.51
CA LEU A 81 -7.81 7.05 2.88
C LEU A 81 -7.91 8.34 2.06
N LEU A 82 -9.12 8.64 1.60
CA LEU A 82 -9.40 9.88 0.88
C LEU A 82 -9.73 10.99 1.88
N ARG A 83 -9.44 12.23 1.50
CA ARG A 83 -9.90 13.41 2.24
C ARG A 83 -11.41 13.31 2.54
N GLY A 84 -11.81 13.70 3.74
CA GLY A 84 -13.20 13.60 4.21
C GLY A 84 -13.54 12.26 4.87
N SER A 85 -12.69 11.23 4.73
CA SER A 85 -12.89 9.96 5.44
C SER A 85 -12.71 10.13 6.96
N THR A 86 -13.44 9.33 7.73
CA THR A 86 -13.32 9.28 9.20
C THR A 86 -13.00 7.86 9.65
N VAL A 87 -12.04 7.71 10.56
CA VAL A 87 -11.63 6.41 11.09
C VAL A 87 -11.84 6.37 12.59
N ASN A 88 -12.71 5.48 13.04
CA ASN A 88 -12.93 5.22 14.44
C ASN A 88 -12.28 3.88 14.81
N ILE A 89 -11.33 3.93 15.73
CA ILE A 89 -10.57 2.78 16.21
C ILE A 89 -11.03 2.51 17.62
N THR A 90 -11.78 1.44 17.82
CA THR A 90 -12.13 0.96 19.14
C THR A 90 -11.16 -0.14 19.53
N SER A 91 -10.32 0.09 20.52
CA SER A 91 -9.29 -0.87 20.95
C SER A 91 -9.29 -1.09 22.46
N CYS A 92 -8.76 -2.25 22.86
CA CYS A 92 -8.36 -2.54 24.23
C CYS A 92 -7.06 -3.33 24.22
N ALA A 93 -6.35 -3.27 25.34
CA ALA A 93 -5.20 -4.12 25.62
C ALA A 93 -5.40 -4.86 26.95
N ARG A 94 -4.84 -6.06 27.05
CA ARG A 94 -4.88 -6.87 28.28
C ARG A 94 -3.97 -6.29 29.37
N LEU A 95 -2.79 -5.81 28.99
CA LEU A 95 -1.75 -5.30 29.89
C LEU A 95 -1.55 -3.78 29.70
N ILE A 96 -0.96 -3.14 30.73
CA ILE A 96 -0.57 -1.72 30.72
C ILE A 96 0.52 -1.44 29.69
N LYS A 97 0.74 -0.16 29.39
CA LYS A 97 1.74 0.32 28.41
C LYS A 97 1.55 -0.28 27.02
N ALA A 98 0.29 -0.29 26.61
CA ALA A 98 -0.10 -0.50 25.25
C ALA A 98 -0.50 0.85 24.67
N ASP A 99 -0.07 1.15 23.45
CA ASP A 99 -0.40 2.40 22.78
C ASP A 99 -0.79 2.17 21.33
N VAL A 100 -1.47 3.17 20.78
CA VAL A 100 -1.70 3.31 19.35
C VAL A 100 -1.12 4.64 18.87
N THR A 101 -0.31 4.58 17.81
CA THR A 101 0.27 5.74 17.15
C THR A 101 -0.18 5.77 15.70
N VAL A 102 -0.60 6.94 15.22
CA VAL A 102 -1.02 7.13 13.83
C VAL A 102 -0.05 8.02 13.10
N VAL A 103 0.44 7.57 11.95
CA VAL A 103 1.37 8.32 11.09
C VAL A 103 0.87 8.39 9.65
N LYS A 104 1.19 9.49 8.97
CA LYS A 104 0.85 9.71 7.55
C LYS A 104 2.02 9.32 6.64
N GLY A 105 1.71 8.62 5.56
CA GLY A 105 2.63 8.31 4.48
C GLY A 105 3.69 7.26 4.84
N ILE A 106 4.25 6.64 3.79
CA ILE A 106 5.27 5.60 3.96
C ILE A 106 6.55 6.14 4.60
N SER A 107 6.91 7.40 4.31
CA SER A 107 8.07 8.06 4.90
C SER A 107 7.89 8.24 6.41
N GLY A 108 6.69 8.62 6.86
CA GLY A 108 6.35 8.72 8.28
C GLY A 108 6.45 7.38 8.99
N LEU A 109 5.94 6.30 8.38
CA LEU A 109 6.08 4.95 8.90
C LEU A 109 7.56 4.54 9.03
N LYS A 110 8.34 4.68 7.96
CA LYS A 110 9.77 4.32 7.97
C LYS A 110 10.55 5.07 9.05
N GLN A 111 10.29 6.36 9.19
CA GLN A 111 10.91 7.19 10.22
C GLN A 111 10.55 6.68 11.63
N CYS A 112 9.25 6.48 11.90
CA CYS A 112 8.73 6.00 13.18
C CYS A 112 9.31 4.64 13.58
N LEU A 113 9.41 3.69 12.64
CA LEU A 113 10.03 2.39 12.87
C LEU A 113 11.54 2.48 13.11
N ARG A 114 12.23 3.38 12.40
CA ARG A 114 13.68 3.61 12.59
C ARG A 114 13.98 4.22 13.96
N GLU A 115 13.18 5.19 14.38
CA GLU A 115 13.31 5.82 15.70
C GLU A 115 13.01 4.81 16.83
N HIS A 116 11.98 3.98 16.71
CA HIS A 116 11.67 2.91 17.69
C HIS A 116 12.82 1.91 17.83
N ARG A 117 13.41 1.50 16.71
CA ARG A 117 14.57 0.59 16.71
C ARG A 117 15.77 1.22 17.43
N LYS A 118 15.98 2.53 17.29
CA LYS A 118 17.05 3.23 18.00
C LYS A 118 16.82 3.23 19.51
N GLU A 119 15.58 3.42 19.96
CA GLU A 119 15.28 3.34 21.40
C GLU A 119 15.54 1.95 21.96
N ILE A 120 15.07 0.90 21.30
CA ILE A 120 15.38 -0.49 21.71
C ILE A 120 16.90 -0.71 21.77
N ARG A 121 17.63 -0.26 20.75
CA ARG A 121 19.09 -0.40 20.70
C ARG A 121 19.79 0.40 21.79
N ASN A 122 19.32 1.60 22.12
CA ASN A 122 19.89 2.43 23.19
C ASN A 122 19.66 1.80 24.56
N GLU A 123 18.54 1.10 24.77
CA GLU A 123 18.30 0.30 25.97
C GLU A 123 19.27 -0.89 26.05
N GLU A 124 19.51 -1.57 24.92
CA GLU A 124 20.44 -2.71 24.83
C GLU A 124 21.92 -2.31 24.92
N SER A 125 22.30 -1.14 24.41
CA SER A 125 23.67 -0.62 24.37
C SER A 125 24.22 -0.16 25.74
N SER A 126 23.49 -0.39 26.82
CA SER A 126 24.05 -0.38 28.18
C SER A 126 24.86 -1.65 28.50
N GLY A 127 24.89 -2.63 27.60
CA GLY A 127 25.93 -3.65 27.49
C GLY A 127 26.71 -3.48 26.18
N GLU A 128 28.03 -3.43 26.26
CA GLU A 128 28.98 -3.31 25.15
C GLU A 128 28.77 -4.44 24.11
N ASP A 129 28.58 -4.12 22.83
CA ASP A 129 29.65 -4.13 21.81
C ASP A 129 29.12 -3.74 20.42
N SER A 130 29.98 -3.08 19.65
CA SER A 130 29.71 -2.52 18.32
C SER A 130 29.73 -3.58 17.21
N LEU A 131 28.69 -3.63 16.37
CA LEU A 131 28.83 -4.15 14.99
C LEU A 131 27.90 -3.44 13.98
N SER A 132 28.44 -3.33 12.77
CA SER A 132 28.08 -2.48 11.63
C SER A 132 26.76 -2.80 10.93
N GLU A 133 26.09 -1.76 10.42
CA GLU A 133 24.94 -1.85 9.51
C GLU A 133 25.42 -2.09 8.07
N SER A 134 24.93 -3.16 7.44
CA SER A 134 24.90 -3.29 5.97
C SER A 134 23.49 -2.94 5.49
N GLU A 135 23.39 -1.92 4.65
CA GLU A 135 22.18 -1.59 3.90
C GLU A 135 21.91 -2.67 2.84
N SER A 136 20.70 -3.22 2.85
CA SER A 136 20.16 -3.96 1.71
C SER A 136 18.68 -3.64 1.56
N ASP A 137 18.36 -2.97 0.46
CA ASP A 137 17.01 -2.71 0.01
C ASP A 137 16.35 -3.96 -0.61
N GLU A 138 15.02 -3.92 -0.56
CA GLU A 138 14.03 -4.70 -1.32
C GLU A 138 13.60 -6.10 -0.83
N ASP A 139 12.27 -6.26 -0.96
CA ASP A 139 11.46 -7.47 -0.89
C ASP A 139 11.14 -8.09 0.48
N THR A 140 9.89 -7.84 0.88
CA THR A 140 9.02 -8.65 1.73
C THR A 140 9.74 -9.68 2.61
N SER A 141 9.98 -9.32 3.86
CA SER A 141 10.06 -10.32 4.92
C SER A 141 9.35 -9.80 6.16
N SER A 142 8.50 -10.65 6.69
CA SER A 142 7.89 -10.56 8.01
C SER A 142 9.00 -10.41 9.05
N ILE A 143 9.20 -9.19 9.57
CA ILE A 143 10.12 -8.95 10.67
C ILE A 143 9.31 -8.98 11.97
N SER A 144 9.31 -10.13 12.62
CA SER A 144 8.99 -10.26 14.04
C SER A 144 10.31 -10.28 14.80
N SER A 145 10.62 -9.19 15.52
CA SER A 145 11.81 -9.09 16.35
C SER A 145 11.43 -9.35 17.80
N SER A 146 11.96 -10.41 18.41
CA SER A 146 11.82 -10.68 19.84
C SER A 146 13.18 -10.96 20.46
N GLN A 147 13.71 -10.00 21.22
CA GLN A 147 14.62 -10.17 22.36
C GLN A 147 14.81 -8.82 23.06
N GLY A 148 14.99 -8.83 24.39
CA GLY A 148 15.34 -7.64 25.18
C GLY A 148 15.10 -7.81 26.68
N VAL A 149 16.20 -7.90 27.44
CA VAL A 149 16.34 -8.04 28.91
C VAL A 149 16.23 -6.70 29.65
N VAL A 150 15.68 -6.72 30.86
CA VAL A 150 15.43 -5.62 31.83
C VAL A 150 16.58 -4.64 32.06
N THR A 151 16.29 -3.34 31.97
CA THR A 151 16.90 -2.31 32.84
C THR A 151 15.85 -1.35 33.39
N ASN A 152 16.06 -0.90 34.63
CA ASN A 152 15.18 -0.03 35.38
C ASN A 152 15.53 1.43 35.06
N LYS A 153 14.82 2.04 34.10
CA LYS A 153 14.90 3.47 33.81
C LYS A 153 13.51 4.02 33.48
N THR A 154 13.23 5.19 34.02
CA THR A 154 11.93 5.88 34.01
C THR A 154 11.30 5.95 32.62
N ASP A 155 10.22 5.19 32.48
CA ASP A 155 9.07 5.25 31.57
C ASP A 155 8.91 6.53 30.73
N ILE A 156 9.62 6.59 29.61
CA ILE A 156 9.21 7.44 28.50
C ILE A 156 8.52 6.51 27.50
N LEU A 157 7.20 6.60 27.41
CA LEU A 157 6.47 5.98 26.32
C LEU A 157 7.01 6.56 25.01
N TYR A 158 7.56 5.70 24.16
CA TYR A 158 8.14 6.13 22.90
C TYR A 158 7.02 6.61 21.97
N VAL A 159 7.07 7.89 21.60
CA VAL A 159 6.11 8.53 20.69
C VAL A 159 6.83 8.93 19.41
N CYS A 160 6.28 8.56 18.26
CA CYS A 160 6.85 8.95 16.98
C CYS A 160 6.75 10.46 16.77
N THR A 161 7.88 11.07 16.37
CA THR A 161 8.04 12.52 16.20
C THR A 161 7.02 13.16 15.25
N ASN A 162 6.68 12.45 14.17
CA ASN A 162 5.72 12.88 13.15
C ASN A 162 4.37 12.15 13.28
N SER A 163 3.97 11.79 14.50
CA SER A 163 2.65 11.20 14.75
C SER A 163 1.55 12.25 14.61
N ILE A 164 0.49 11.89 13.91
CA ILE A 164 -0.75 12.68 13.88
C ILE A 164 -1.45 12.57 15.23
N LEU A 165 -1.37 11.38 15.83
CA LEU A 165 -2.09 11.03 17.03
C LEU A 165 -1.35 9.90 17.74
N HIS A 166 -1.29 10.00 19.05
CA HIS A 166 -0.71 8.98 19.91
C HIS A 166 -1.55 8.88 21.17
N GLU A 167 -1.93 7.66 21.54
CA GLU A 167 -2.77 7.45 22.72
C GLU A 167 -2.49 6.10 23.39
N GLU A 168 -2.44 6.11 24.71
CA GLU A 168 -2.36 4.91 25.53
C GLU A 168 -3.71 4.18 25.57
N LEU A 169 -3.67 2.86 25.44
CA LEU A 169 -4.86 2.03 25.46
C LEU A 169 -5.25 1.67 26.90
N PRO A 170 -6.56 1.68 27.21
CA PRO A 170 -7.04 1.27 28.52
C PRO A 170 -6.79 -0.22 28.74
N THR A 171 -6.41 -0.56 29.97
CA THR A 171 -6.24 -1.95 30.35
C THR A 171 -7.56 -2.63 30.66
N SER A 172 -7.69 -3.85 30.15
CA SER A 172 -8.83 -4.71 30.43
C SER A 172 -8.43 -6.18 30.39
N TYR A 173 -8.43 -6.84 31.54
CA TYR A 173 -8.20 -8.29 31.64
C TYR A 173 -9.18 -9.12 30.80
N THR A 174 -10.34 -8.55 30.47
CA THR A 174 -11.38 -9.18 29.66
C THR A 174 -11.26 -8.90 28.16
N CYS A 175 -10.21 -8.17 27.73
CA CYS A 175 -9.95 -7.85 26.32
C CYS A 175 -9.76 -9.10 25.43
N LYS A 176 -9.50 -10.26 26.05
CA LYS A 176 -9.43 -11.58 25.42
C LYS A 176 -10.75 -12.07 24.79
N HIS A 177 -11.90 -11.55 25.24
CA HIS A 177 -13.20 -12.07 24.81
C HIS A 177 -13.97 -11.02 23.97
N PRO A 178 -14.31 -11.32 22.70
CA PRO A 178 -15.05 -10.38 21.84
C PRO A 178 -16.45 -10.03 22.38
N PHE A 179 -17.03 -10.89 23.23
CA PHE A 179 -18.40 -10.80 23.74
C PHE A 179 -18.56 -10.16 25.13
N THR A 180 -17.48 -9.75 25.79
CA THR A 180 -17.60 -9.08 27.10
C THR A 180 -17.89 -7.59 26.90
N LYS A 181 -19.15 -7.18 27.15
CA LYS A 181 -19.57 -5.76 27.18
C LYS A 181 -18.88 -4.92 28.27
N VAL A 182 -18.10 -5.58 29.15
CA VAL A 182 -17.45 -5.01 30.34
C VAL A 182 -16.01 -4.57 30.06
N ALA A 183 -15.42 -4.96 28.92
CA ALA A 183 -14.08 -4.50 28.59
C ALA A 183 -14.09 -2.98 28.43
N ARG A 184 -13.23 -2.27 29.19
CA ARG A 184 -12.95 -0.85 28.94
C ARG A 184 -12.33 -0.76 27.55
N ARG A 185 -13.12 -0.27 26.60
CA ARG A 185 -12.68 0.02 25.24
C ARG A 185 -12.58 1.51 25.08
N HIS A 186 -11.49 1.95 24.48
CA HIS A 186 -11.34 3.35 24.11
C HIS A 186 -11.57 3.48 22.62
N THR A 187 -12.26 4.56 22.21
CA THR A 187 -12.51 4.82 20.80
C THR A 187 -11.81 6.09 20.38
N LEU A 188 -10.77 5.93 19.57
CA LEU A 188 -10.04 7.00 18.94
C LEU A 188 -10.68 7.35 17.61
N SER A 189 -11.02 8.62 17.38
CA SER A 189 -11.62 9.07 16.13
C SER A 189 -10.65 10.00 15.39
N GLN A 190 -10.29 9.65 14.17
CA GLN A 190 -9.40 10.43 13.32
C GLN A 190 -10.12 10.87 12.06
N TYR A 191 -10.05 12.17 11.75
CA TYR A 191 -10.53 12.74 10.51
C TYR A 191 -9.38 12.89 9.50
N VAL A 192 -9.65 12.57 8.23
CA VAL A 192 -8.66 12.56 7.15
C VAL A 192 -8.68 13.89 6.40
N ASN A 193 -7.69 14.74 6.67
CA ASN A 193 -7.56 16.06 6.01
C ASN A 193 -7.00 15.98 4.59
N GLU A 194 -6.15 14.98 4.33
CA GLU A 194 -5.44 14.83 3.06
C GLU A 194 -5.49 13.38 2.58
N THR A 195 -5.65 13.19 1.28
CA THR A 195 -5.66 11.86 0.66
C THR A 195 -4.25 11.26 0.65
N ASP A 196 -4.01 10.22 1.44
CA ASP A 196 -2.75 9.48 1.50
C ASP A 196 -2.93 8.12 2.20
N TYR A 197 -1.85 7.37 2.36
CA TYR A 197 -1.76 6.22 3.27
C TYR A 197 -1.64 6.69 4.72
N TYR A 198 -2.47 6.13 5.59
CA TYR A 198 -2.41 6.30 7.04
C TYR A 198 -2.08 4.96 7.68
N TYR A 199 -1.12 4.97 8.59
CA TYR A 199 -0.65 3.78 9.29
C TYR A 199 -0.97 3.88 10.78
N TYR A 200 -1.59 2.83 11.29
CA TYR A 200 -2.00 2.67 12.69
C TYR A 200 -1.09 1.64 13.32
N ILE A 201 -0.21 2.08 14.21
CA ILE A 201 0.85 1.30 14.83
C ILE A 201 0.43 1.01 16.26
N PHE A 202 0.26 -0.26 16.60
CA PHE A 202 -0.02 -0.72 17.95
C PHE A 202 1.28 -1.21 18.57
N SER A 203 1.63 -0.69 19.74
CA SER A 203 2.85 -1.07 20.45
C SER A 203 2.49 -1.70 21.80
N SER A 204 3.32 -2.67 22.20
CA SER A 204 3.27 -3.32 23.50
C SER A 204 4.61 -3.14 24.20
N ASN A 205 4.65 -2.34 25.26
CA ASN A 205 5.85 -2.12 26.08
C ASN A 205 5.58 -2.53 27.54
N THR A 206 5.21 -3.79 27.74
CA THR A 206 4.90 -4.34 29.07
C THR A 206 6.17 -4.54 29.90
N TYR A 207 6.07 -4.48 31.23
CA TYR A 207 7.20 -4.75 32.12
C TYR A 207 7.55 -6.25 32.21
N LEU A 208 6.62 -7.13 31.84
CA LEU A 208 6.77 -8.57 31.97
C LEU A 208 7.19 -9.18 30.62
N GLU A 209 8.48 -9.47 30.47
CA GLU A 209 9.06 -10.08 29.25
C GLU A 209 8.36 -11.38 28.83
N ILE A 210 7.85 -12.13 29.81
CA ILE A 210 7.23 -13.45 29.61
C ILE A 210 5.75 -13.40 29.22
N LEU A 211 5.04 -12.29 29.46
CA LEU A 211 3.60 -12.22 29.20
C LEU A 211 3.35 -11.33 27.97
N PRO A 212 2.95 -11.92 26.83
CA PRO A 212 2.55 -11.12 25.68
C PRO A 212 1.25 -10.39 25.98
N ASN A 213 1.11 -9.21 25.39
CA ASN A 213 -0.10 -8.41 25.49
C ASN A 213 -1.07 -8.79 24.38
N GLU A 214 -2.34 -8.90 24.74
CA GLU A 214 -3.40 -9.29 23.83
C GLU A 214 -4.25 -8.05 23.54
N PHE A 215 -4.46 -7.79 22.25
CA PHE A 215 -5.20 -6.63 21.77
C PHE A 215 -6.45 -7.11 21.04
N SER A 216 -7.55 -6.39 21.28
CA SER A 216 -8.74 -6.46 20.43
C SER A 216 -8.95 -5.09 19.82
N ILE A 217 -8.93 -5.04 18.49
CA ILE A 217 -8.98 -3.80 17.73
C ILE A 217 -10.14 -3.89 16.75
N LYS A 218 -10.97 -2.86 16.72
CA LYS A 218 -12.08 -2.72 15.79
C LYS A 218 -11.93 -1.41 15.04
N PHE A 219 -11.63 -1.51 13.75
CA PHE A 219 -11.69 -0.39 12.82
C PHE A 219 -13.11 -0.21 12.32
N SER A 220 -13.59 1.03 12.40
CA SER A 220 -14.82 1.49 11.79
C SER A 220 -14.48 2.67 10.91
N ILE A 221 -14.37 2.41 9.61
CA ILE A 221 -13.87 3.36 8.63
C ILE A 221 -15.07 3.84 7.82
N ASP A 222 -15.38 5.12 7.93
CA ASP A 222 -16.34 5.83 7.11
C ASP A 222 -15.57 6.44 5.93
N ARG A 223 -15.58 5.75 4.78
CA ARG A 223 -14.77 6.11 3.60
C ARG A 223 -15.55 7.00 2.65
N THR A 224 -14.92 8.07 2.21
CA THR A 224 -15.37 8.87 1.05
C THR A 224 -14.96 8.19 -0.25
N HIS A 225 -15.67 8.51 -1.33
CA HIS A 225 -15.46 7.92 -2.66
C HIS A 225 -14.97 8.98 -3.64
N TYR A 226 -14.34 8.56 -4.74
CA TYR A 226 -14.12 9.50 -5.84
C TYR A 226 -15.44 9.73 -6.56
N ASP A 227 -15.70 10.96 -7.01
CA ASP A 227 -16.82 11.22 -7.92
C ASP A 227 -16.52 10.53 -9.25
N TYR A 228 -17.24 9.44 -9.52
CA TYR A 228 -17.19 8.71 -10.78
C TYR A 228 -18.46 8.93 -11.62
N SER A 229 -18.92 10.18 -11.75
CA SER A 229 -20.02 10.57 -12.66
C SER A 229 -19.86 10.04 -14.10
N THR A 230 -18.65 9.70 -14.53
CA THR A 230 -18.36 9.01 -15.80
C THR A 230 -17.69 7.64 -15.58
N SER A 231 -18.31 6.73 -14.83
CA SER A 231 -17.91 5.33 -14.80
C SER A 231 -18.01 4.72 -16.21
N SER A 232 -16.86 4.42 -16.81
CA SER A 232 -16.77 3.79 -18.14
C SER A 232 -16.92 2.27 -18.11
N GLY A 233 -17.43 1.71 -17.01
CA GLY A 233 -17.80 0.30 -16.93
C GLY A 233 -17.98 -0.18 -15.50
N ASN A 234 -19.21 -0.58 -15.15
CA ASN A 234 -19.48 -1.29 -13.91
C ASN A 234 -19.26 -2.80 -14.13
N CYS A 235 -18.27 -3.37 -13.45
CA CYS A 235 -17.96 -4.80 -13.52
C CYS A 235 -18.62 -5.52 -12.35
N SER A 236 -19.94 -5.74 -12.44
CA SER A 236 -20.72 -6.24 -11.29
C SER A 236 -20.79 -7.77 -11.15
N LYS A 237 -20.33 -8.57 -12.13
CA LYS A 237 -20.63 -10.03 -12.13
C LYS A 237 -19.54 -10.97 -12.65
N ASP A 238 -18.43 -10.46 -13.16
CA ASP A 238 -17.38 -11.30 -13.75
C ASP A 238 -16.06 -11.19 -12.97
N ASN A 239 -15.35 -12.32 -12.84
CA ASN A 239 -13.98 -12.37 -12.31
C ASN A 239 -12.95 -11.66 -13.21
N HIS A 240 -13.40 -11.16 -14.36
CA HIS A 240 -12.59 -10.46 -15.34
C HIS A 240 -13.30 -9.17 -15.78
N CYS A 241 -12.64 -8.04 -15.54
CA CYS A 241 -13.11 -6.71 -15.95
C CYS A 241 -12.19 -6.17 -17.05
N GLN A 242 -12.76 -5.64 -18.14
CA GLN A 242 -12.01 -5.02 -19.23
C GLN A 242 -12.48 -3.59 -19.48
N LEU A 243 -11.57 -2.63 -19.34
CA LEU A 243 -11.85 -1.23 -19.63
C LEU A 243 -11.24 -0.84 -20.98
N ARG A 244 -12.05 -0.21 -21.85
CA ARG A 244 -11.58 0.32 -23.13
C ARG A 244 -11.05 1.73 -22.95
N MET A 245 -9.77 1.92 -23.22
CA MET A 245 -9.09 3.23 -23.14
C MET A 245 -8.99 3.88 -24.51
N VAL A 246 -9.16 5.20 -24.58
CA VAL A 246 -9.02 5.98 -25.82
C VAL A 246 -7.55 6.31 -26.08
N MET A 247 -7.13 6.32 -27.35
CA MET A 247 -5.75 6.61 -27.74
C MET A 247 -5.38 8.05 -27.35
N GLY A 248 -4.19 8.26 -26.78
CA GLY A 248 -3.71 9.59 -26.38
C GLY A 248 -4.27 10.13 -25.07
N SER A 249 -5.21 9.41 -24.43
CA SER A 249 -5.65 9.74 -23.07
C SER A 249 -4.65 9.22 -22.02
N GLN A 250 -4.58 9.88 -20.86
CA GLN A 250 -3.88 9.37 -19.68
C GLN A 250 -4.92 8.89 -18.64
N PRO A 251 -5.63 7.78 -18.91
CA PRO A 251 -6.74 7.36 -18.06
C PRO A 251 -6.20 6.87 -16.72
N LYS A 252 -6.90 7.24 -15.65
CA LYS A 252 -6.67 6.72 -14.31
C LYS A 252 -7.81 5.78 -13.96
N VAL A 253 -7.46 4.54 -13.64
CA VAL A 253 -8.44 3.52 -13.28
C VAL A 253 -8.41 3.36 -11.77
N VAL A 254 -9.53 3.69 -11.15
CA VAL A 254 -9.78 3.47 -9.74
C VAL A 254 -10.56 2.17 -9.63
N VAL A 255 -9.97 1.15 -9.02
CA VAL A 255 -10.66 -0.12 -8.74
C VAL A 255 -11.11 -0.07 -7.29
N GLN A 256 -12.43 0.01 -7.10
CA GLN A 256 -13.06 -0.17 -5.81
C GLN A 256 -13.54 -1.62 -5.70
N MET A 257 -13.18 -2.26 -4.61
CA MET A 257 -13.68 -3.59 -4.26
C MET A 257 -14.47 -3.45 -2.97
N ASP A 258 -15.76 -3.76 -3.05
CA ASP A 258 -16.64 -3.72 -1.90
C ASP A 258 -16.48 -5.02 -1.09
N GLY A 259 -16.44 -4.85 0.23
CA GLY A 259 -16.48 -5.96 1.16
C GLY A 259 -17.83 -6.65 1.18
N VAL A 260 -17.87 -7.96 1.47
CA VAL A 260 -19.15 -8.64 1.74
C VAL A 260 -19.67 -8.15 3.09
N ASN A 261 -20.87 -7.56 3.11
CA ASN A 261 -21.49 -6.99 4.31
C ASN A 261 -20.61 -5.96 5.06
N GLY A 262 -19.81 -5.17 4.33
CA GLY A 262 -18.95 -4.14 4.93
C GLY A 262 -17.71 -4.70 5.66
N THR A 263 -17.34 -5.96 5.44
CA THR A 263 -16.11 -6.55 5.98
C THR A 263 -14.94 -6.42 5.02
N LEU A 264 -13.77 -6.04 5.53
CA LEU A 264 -12.56 -5.89 4.71
C LEU A 264 -12.04 -7.26 4.26
N ARG A 265 -12.07 -7.57 2.96
CA ARG A 265 -11.45 -8.79 2.39
C ARG A 265 -10.09 -8.47 1.78
N THR A 266 -9.10 -9.33 2.00
CA THR A 266 -7.82 -9.27 1.28
C THR A 266 -7.93 -10.13 0.01
N GLU A 267 -8.06 -9.49 -1.15
CA GLU A 267 -8.07 -10.19 -2.44
C GLU A 267 -6.86 -9.78 -3.29
N LYS A 268 -6.53 -10.58 -4.31
CA LYS A 268 -5.43 -10.28 -5.23
C LYS A 268 -6.03 -9.88 -6.56
N VAL A 269 -5.79 -8.65 -6.99
CA VAL A 269 -6.24 -8.16 -8.30
C VAL A 269 -5.09 -8.26 -9.29
N HIS A 270 -5.32 -9.03 -10.35
CA HIS A 270 -4.39 -9.10 -11.46
C HIS A 270 -4.74 -8.02 -12.49
N VAL A 271 -3.88 -7.01 -12.62
CA VAL A 271 -4.03 -5.95 -13.62
C VAL A 271 -3.06 -6.20 -14.77
N ALA A 272 -3.59 -6.42 -15.97
CA ALA A 272 -2.82 -6.61 -17.18
C ALA A 272 -3.28 -5.63 -18.27
N CYS A 273 -2.35 -4.81 -18.75
CA CYS A 273 -2.59 -3.95 -19.91
C CYS A 273 -2.38 -4.77 -21.19
N LYS A 274 -3.41 -4.89 -22.03
CA LYS A 274 -3.28 -5.56 -23.33
C LYS A 274 -2.96 -4.55 -24.44
N PRO A 275 -1.97 -4.81 -25.30
CA PRO A 275 -1.71 -3.98 -26.46
C PRO A 275 -2.86 -4.01 -27.47
N ARG A 276 -3.00 -2.92 -28.22
CA ARG A 276 -3.85 -2.88 -29.42
C ARG A 276 -3.13 -3.57 -30.58
N GLU A 277 -3.52 -4.81 -30.88
CA GLU A 277 -2.83 -5.67 -31.87
C GLU A 277 -2.72 -5.04 -33.26
N TRP A 278 -3.72 -4.27 -33.70
CA TRP A 278 -3.72 -3.63 -35.01
C TRP A 278 -2.57 -2.62 -35.20
N ILE A 279 -2.06 -2.00 -34.14
CA ILE A 279 -0.90 -1.09 -34.23
C ILE A 279 0.32 -1.87 -34.72
N PHE A 280 0.54 -3.07 -34.16
CA PHE A 280 1.64 -3.95 -34.54
C PHE A 280 1.48 -4.41 -36.00
N MET A 281 0.25 -4.76 -36.39
CA MET A 281 -0.05 -5.15 -37.78
C MET A 281 0.25 -4.01 -38.78
N ILE A 282 -0.02 -2.76 -38.42
CA ILE A 282 0.34 -1.60 -39.26
C ILE A 282 1.86 -1.45 -39.36
N PHE A 283 2.59 -1.54 -38.25
CA PHE A 283 4.07 -1.45 -38.29
C PHE A 283 4.67 -2.51 -39.21
N TYR A 284 4.23 -3.77 -39.08
CA TYR A 284 4.72 -4.85 -39.96
C TYR A 284 4.25 -4.71 -41.40
N GLY A 285 3.00 -4.30 -41.63
CA GLY A 285 2.48 -4.05 -42.97
C GLY A 285 3.22 -2.92 -43.69
N LEU A 286 3.47 -1.81 -42.99
CA LEU A 286 4.17 -0.64 -43.54
C LEU A 286 5.65 -0.97 -43.82
N PHE A 287 6.28 -1.79 -42.97
CA PHE A 287 7.62 -2.32 -43.22
C PHE A 287 7.70 -3.15 -44.51
N LEU A 288 6.74 -4.05 -44.75
CA LEU A 288 6.67 -4.85 -45.98
C LEU A 288 6.48 -3.97 -47.22
N VAL A 289 5.62 -2.95 -47.14
CA VAL A 289 5.42 -1.98 -48.23
C VAL A 289 6.73 -1.24 -48.54
N ILE A 290 7.49 -0.83 -47.53
CA ILE A 290 8.77 -0.13 -47.74
C ILE A 290 9.80 -1.05 -48.39
N ILE A 291 9.92 -2.31 -47.96
CA ILE A 291 10.81 -3.28 -48.63
C ILE A 291 10.42 -3.45 -50.09
N PHE A 292 9.12 -3.57 -50.37
CA PHE A 292 8.63 -3.72 -51.74
C PHE A 292 9.02 -2.49 -52.58
N LEU A 293 8.77 -1.27 -52.11
CA LEU A 293 9.14 -0.04 -52.82
C LEU A 293 10.66 0.06 -53.07
N CYS A 294 11.49 -0.33 -52.09
CA CYS A 294 12.95 -0.34 -52.25
C CYS A 294 13.47 -1.43 -53.18
N ALA A 295 12.75 -2.55 -53.34
CA ALA A 295 13.15 -3.65 -54.23
C ALA A 295 12.86 -3.35 -55.71
N PHE A 296 11.90 -2.47 -56.00
CA PHE A 296 11.51 -2.08 -57.36
C PHE A 296 12.04 -0.70 -57.79
N GLN A 297 12.95 -0.11 -57.00
CA GLN A 297 13.77 1.06 -57.38
C GLN A 297 15.17 0.64 -57.79
#